data_AF-A0A8J3RD32-F1
#
_entry.id   AF-A0A8J3RD32-F1
#
_cell.length_a   1.000
_cell.length_b   1.000
_cell.length_c   1.000
_cell.angle_alpha   90.00
_cell.angle_beta   90.00
_cell.angle_gamma   90.00
#
_symmetry.space_group_name_H-M   'P 1'
#
loop_
_entity.id
_entity.type
_entity.pdbx_description
1 polymer ?
#
loop_
_entity_poly.entity_id
_entity_poly.type
_entity_poly.pdbx_seq_one_letter_code
_entity_poly.pdbx_strand_id
1 'polypeptide(L)'
;MDLAQDLRTAQAAYDTADRALTAARATLDGAGKAYDSTRRRTPRGVNLERARQAWGLALLDWATALIARETAKDTLAAERRTTDQAVADELHLPTRSPR
;
A
#
# COMPACT_ATOMS: atom_id res chain seq x y z
N MET A 1 -0.85 -1.62 -26.48
CA MET A 1 -0.56 -1.89 -25.05
C MET A 1 0.91 -1.55 -24.85
N ASP A 2 1.24 -0.69 -23.90
CA ASP A 2 2.62 -0.24 -23.65
C ASP A 2 3.09 -0.81 -22.31
N LEU A 3 3.68 -2.01 -22.36
CA LEU A 3 4.09 -2.78 -21.18
C LEU A 3 5.06 -1.99 -20.28
N ALA A 4 5.92 -1.15 -20.87
CA ALA A 4 6.85 -0.33 -20.11
C ALA A 4 6.15 0.83 -19.38
N GLN A 5 5.08 1.36 -19.95
CA GLN A 5 4.22 2.35 -19.28
C GLN A 5 3.37 1.69 -18.19
N ASP A 6 2.84 0.49 -18.44
CA ASP A 6 2.01 -0.27 -17.48
C ASP A 6 2.83 -0.65 -16.23
N LEU A 7 4.05 -1.16 -16.43
CA LEU A 7 4.97 -1.48 -15.33
C LEU A 7 5.36 -0.25 -14.50
N ARG A 8 5.64 0.88 -15.15
CA ARG A 8 5.96 2.15 -14.45
C ARG A 8 4.76 2.65 -13.63
N THR A 9 3.56 2.51 -14.18
CA THR A 9 2.31 2.89 -13.49
C THR A 9 2.08 2.01 -12.26
N ALA A 10 2.25 0.69 -12.38
CA ALA A 10 2.13 -0.23 -11.26
C ALA A 10 3.19 0.04 -10.16
N GLN A 11 4.43 0.36 -10.54
CA GLN A 11 5.48 0.73 -9.60
C GLN A 11 5.13 2.02 -8.84
N ALA A 12 4.67 3.06 -9.54
CA ALA A 12 4.29 4.32 -8.92
C ALA A 12 3.09 4.16 -7.96
N ALA A 13 2.13 3.28 -8.30
CA ALA A 13 1.01 2.94 -7.44
C ALA A 13 1.48 2.23 -6.15
N TYR A 14 2.38 1.25 -6.28
CA TYR A 14 2.99 0.58 -5.13
C TYR A 14 3.73 1.56 -4.23
N ASP A 15 4.59 2.42 -4.78
CA ASP A 15 5.36 3.39 -4.00
C ASP A 15 4.45 4.39 -3.27
N THR A 16 3.32 4.75 -3.88
CA THR A 16 2.31 5.62 -3.26
C THR A 16 1.60 4.92 -2.11
N ALA A 17 1.21 3.66 -2.29
CA ALA A 17 0.57 2.87 -1.24
C ALA A 17 1.51 2.60 -0.06
N ASP A 18 2.81 2.36 -0.33
CA ASP A 18 3.82 2.13 0.70
C ASP A 18 4.07 3.38 1.56
N ARG A 19 4.13 4.57 0.93
CA ARG A 19 4.16 5.85 1.66
C ARG A 19 2.90 6.07 2.50
N ALA A 20 1.72 5.75 1.95
CA ALA A 20 0.46 5.88 2.66
C ALA A 20 0.38 4.95 3.88
N LEU A 21 0.86 3.71 3.75
CA LEU A 21 0.97 2.76 4.86
C LEU A 21 1.89 3.28 5.97
N THR A 22 3.05 3.81 5.60
CA THR A 22 4.00 4.41 6.55
C THR A 22 3.37 5.59 7.30
N ALA A 23 2.67 6.48 6.58
CA ALA A 23 1.97 7.61 7.18
C ALA A 23 0.83 7.16 8.12
N ALA A 24 0.01 6.20 7.69
CA ALA A 24 -1.08 5.66 8.51
C ALA A 24 -0.56 4.98 9.78
N ARG A 25 0.59 4.29 9.69
CA ARG A 25 1.25 3.69 10.85
C ARG A 25 1.69 4.75 11.87
N ALA A 26 2.30 5.84 11.40
CA ALA A 26 2.71 6.93 12.28
C ALA A 26 1.51 7.57 13.00
N THR A 27 0.39 7.76 12.29
CA THR A 27 -0.87 8.24 12.87
C THR A 27 -1.42 7.28 13.92
N LEU A 28 -1.42 5.97 13.65
CA LEU A 28 -1.84 4.94 14.60
C LEU A 28 -1.00 4.96 15.88
N ASP A 29 0.33 5.02 15.75
CA ASP A 29 1.24 5.08 16.90
C ASP A 29 1.02 6.36 17.72
N GLY A 30 0.76 7.50 17.06
CA GLY A 30 0.40 8.76 17.72
C GLY A 30 -0.92 8.68 18.48
N ALA A 31 -1.97 8.16 17.85
CA ALA A 31 -3.29 7.99 18.46
C ALA A 31 -3.25 7.00 19.63
N GLY A 32 -2.48 5.91 19.51
CA GLY A 32 -2.28 4.93 20.58
C GLY A 32 -1.60 5.54 21.81
N LYS A 33 -0.56 6.36 21.62
CA LYS A 33 0.09 7.10 22.73
C LYS A 33 -0.87 8.07 23.39
N ALA A 34 -1.67 8.80 22.61
CA ALA A 34 -2.66 9.74 23.14
C ALA A 34 -3.76 9.04 23.94
N TYR A 35 -4.24 7.88 23.46
CA TYR A 35 -5.19 7.04 24.17
C TYR A 35 -4.61 6.51 25.48
N ASP A 36 -3.39 5.94 25.47
CA ASP A 36 -2.79 5.41 26.70
C ASP A 36 -2.53 6.50 27.74
N SER A 37 -2.02 7.67 27.30
CA SER A 37 -1.85 8.84 28.17
C SER A 37 -3.16 9.29 28.81
N THR A 38 -4.22 9.43 28.01
CA THR A 38 -5.56 9.82 28.49
C THR A 38 -6.12 8.77 29.45
N ARG A 39 -5.99 7.48 29.12
CA ARG A 39 -6.46 6.37 29.95
C ARG A 39 -5.81 6.35 31.32
N ARG A 40 -4.51 6.66 31.42
CA ARG A 40 -3.78 6.70 32.70
C ARG A 40 -4.14 7.92 33.55
N ARG A 41 -4.36 9.09 32.94
CA ARG A 41 -4.64 10.35 33.65
C ARG A 41 -6.12 10.51 34.01
N THR A 42 -7.00 10.17 33.09
CA THR A 42 -8.45 10.35 33.18
C THR A 42 -9.16 9.11 32.64
N PRO A 43 -9.32 8.06 33.46
CA PRO A 43 -9.79 6.74 33.01
C PRO A 43 -11.28 6.67 32.68
N ARG A 44 -12.01 7.79 32.67
CA ARG A 44 -13.44 7.89 32.39
C ARG A 44 -13.80 9.22 31.74
N GLY A 45 -14.96 9.28 31.10
CA GLY A 45 -15.54 10.50 30.53
C GLY A 45 -15.19 10.72 29.06
N VAL A 46 -15.74 11.81 28.52
CA VAL A 46 -15.75 12.11 27.08
C VAL A 46 -14.36 12.17 26.44
N ASN A 47 -13.34 12.61 27.19
CA ASN A 47 -11.97 12.68 26.67
C ASN A 47 -11.38 11.29 26.40
N LEU A 48 -11.66 10.31 27.27
CA LEU A 48 -11.23 8.93 27.05
C LEU A 48 -11.95 8.31 25.85
N GLU A 49 -13.25 8.56 25.72
CA GLU A 49 -14.05 8.05 24.59
C GLU A 49 -13.55 8.61 23.26
N ARG A 50 -13.29 9.92 23.18
CA ARG A 50 -12.71 10.56 22.00
C ARG A 50 -11.33 9.99 21.66
N ALA A 51 -10.46 9.81 22.65
CA ALA A 51 -9.13 9.25 22.43
C ALA A 51 -9.21 7.78 21.95
N ARG A 52 -10.15 6.99 22.47
CA ARG A 52 -10.41 5.62 22.02
C ARG A 52 -10.93 5.59 20.59
N GLN A 53 -11.87 6.47 20.24
CA GLN A 53 -12.41 6.58 18.88
C GLN A 53 -11.33 6.97 17.88
N ALA A 54 -10.51 7.98 18.21
CA ALA A 54 -9.39 8.40 17.37
C ALA A 54 -8.37 7.26 17.15
N TRP A 55 -8.05 6.50 18.20
CA TRP A 55 -7.21 5.31 18.08
C TRP A 55 -7.84 4.22 17.21
N GLY A 56 -9.14 3.97 17.37
CA GLY A 56 -9.88 3.00 16.56
C GLY A 56 -9.93 3.38 15.08
N LEU A 57 -10.17 4.67 14.76
CA LEU A 57 -10.14 5.17 13.38
C LEU A 57 -8.75 5.04 12.76
N ALA A 58 -7.70 5.43 13.48
CA ALA A 58 -6.34 5.28 12.98
C ALA A 58 -5.94 3.81 12.73
N LEU A 59 -6.50 2.87 13.50
CA LEU A 59 -6.31 1.44 13.28
C LEU A 59 -6.98 0.98 11.98
N LEU A 60 -8.20 1.44 11.70
CA LEU A 60 -8.91 1.15 10.45
C LEU A 60 -8.19 1.75 9.23
N ASP A 61 -7.69 2.98 9.35
CA ASP A 61 -6.92 3.63 8.28
C ASP A 61 -5.63 2.86 7.98
N TRP A 62 -4.91 2.43 9.02
CA TRP A 62 -3.71 1.62 8.86
C TRP A 62 -4.00 0.27 8.20
N ALA A 63 -5.06 -0.44 8.64
CA ALA A 63 -5.47 -1.69 8.03
C ALA A 63 -5.84 -1.51 6.54
N THR A 64 -6.56 -0.43 6.21
CA THR A 64 -6.93 -0.11 4.83
C THR A 64 -5.70 0.18 3.97
N ALA A 65 -4.75 0.96 4.50
CA ALA A 65 -3.50 1.24 3.79
C ALA A 65 -2.64 -0.02 3.59
N LEU A 66 -2.65 -0.95 4.54
CA LEU A 66 -1.95 -2.22 4.43
C LEU A 66 -2.51 -3.06 3.28
N ILE A 67 -3.84 -3.20 3.22
CA ILE A 67 -4.52 -3.91 2.12
C ILE A 67 -4.19 -3.25 0.78
N ALA A 68 -4.25 -1.92 0.70
CA ALA A 68 -3.92 -1.19 -0.52
C ALA A 68 -2.48 -1.45 -0.99
N ARG A 69 -1.53 -1.48 -0.06
CA ARG A 69 -0.11 -1.77 -0.35
C ARG A 69 0.09 -3.19 -0.85
N GLU A 70 -0.52 -4.20 -0.22
CA GLU A 70 -0.41 -5.58 -0.69
C GLU A 70 -1.07 -5.77 -2.07
N THR A 71 -2.25 -5.19 -2.30
CA THR A 71 -2.89 -5.21 -3.61
C THR A 71 -1.99 -4.57 -4.69
N ALA A 72 -1.40 -3.41 -4.41
CA ALA A 72 -0.50 -2.74 -5.36
C ALA A 72 0.77 -3.57 -5.63
N LYS A 73 1.29 -4.26 -4.61
CA LYS A 73 2.43 -5.17 -4.74
C LYS A 73 2.11 -6.36 -5.64
N ASP A 74 0.94 -6.96 -5.47
CA ASP A 74 0.48 -8.09 -6.28
C ASP A 74 0.29 -7.68 -7.75
N THR A 75 -0.29 -6.49 -7.98
CA THR A 75 -0.40 -5.91 -9.33
C THR A 75 0.98 -5.68 -9.95
N LEU A 76 1.91 -5.06 -9.23
CA LEU A 76 3.28 -4.86 -9.72
C LEU A 76 3.97 -6.18 -10.06
N ALA A 77 3.79 -7.22 -9.23
CA ALA A 77 4.34 -8.53 -9.51
C ALA A 77 3.71 -9.18 -10.75
N ALA A 78 2.41 -8.97 -10.99
CA ALA A 78 1.72 -9.43 -12.20
C ALA A 78 2.27 -8.73 -13.45
N GLU A 79 2.40 -7.40 -13.44
CA GLU A 79 2.92 -6.63 -14.57
C GLU A 79 4.38 -7.00 -14.91
N ARG A 80 5.21 -7.27 -13.89
CA ARG A 80 6.57 -7.78 -14.11
C ARG A 80 6.56 -9.12 -14.84
N ARG A 81 5.75 -10.08 -14.39
CA ARG A 81 5.62 -11.39 -15.05
C ARG A 81 5.14 -11.26 -16.51
N THR A 82 4.15 -10.41 -16.76
CA THR A 82 3.66 -10.15 -18.12
C THR A 82 4.75 -9.56 -19.02
N THR A 83 5.51 -8.59 -18.50
CA THR A 83 6.61 -7.96 -19.22
C THR A 83 7.73 -8.97 -19.51
N ASP A 84 8.14 -9.75 -18.53
CA ASP A 84 9.19 -10.77 -18.66
C ASP A 84 8.79 -11.84 -19.69
N GLN A 85 7.52 -12.29 -19.68
CA GLN A 85 7.01 -13.24 -20.66
C GLN A 85 7.04 -12.66 -22.08
N ALA A 86 6.61 -11.41 -22.26
CA ALA A 86 6.62 -10.76 -23.57
C ALA A 86 8.06 -10.63 -24.13
N VAL A 87 9.03 -10.29 -23.27
CA VAL A 87 10.45 -10.24 -23.64
C VAL A 87 10.97 -11.64 -24.00
N ALA A 88 10.61 -12.66 -23.21
CA ALA A 88 10.99 -14.04 -23.52
C ALA A 88 10.43 -14.49 -24.87
N ASP A 89 9.16 -14.23 -25.16
CA ASP A 89 8.52 -14.58 -26.43
C ASP A 89 9.21 -13.88 -27.62
N GLU A 90 9.58 -12.60 -27.47
CA GLU A 90 10.35 -11.86 -28.48
C GLU A 90 11.73 -12.47 -28.72
N LEU A 91 12.43 -12.89 -27.67
CA LEU A 91 13.74 -13.54 -27.75
C LEU A 91 13.69 -14.97 -28.32
N HIS A 92 12.56 -15.67 -28.18
CA HIS A 92 12.36 -17.04 -28.66
C HIS A 92 11.73 -17.10 -30.08
N LEU A 93 11.39 -15.96 -30.68
CA LEU A 93 10.90 -15.90 -32.06
C LEU A 93 12.09 -15.93 -33.05
N PRO A 94 12.14 -16.90 -34.00
CA PRO A 94 13.05 -16.82 -35.13
C PRO A 94 12.59 -15.68 -36.05
N THR A 95 13.50 -14.76 -36.34
CA THR A 95 13.35 -13.79 -37.43
C THR A 95 13.01 -14.51 -38.73
N ARG A 96 11.73 -14.55 -39.12
CA ARG A 96 11.38 -14.69 -40.53
C ARG A 96 11.39 -13.30 -41.14
N SER A 97 12.56 -12.98 -41.68
CA SER A 97 12.79 -11.88 -42.63
C SER A 97 12.01 -12.12 -43.94
N PRO A 98 11.84 -11.06 -44.76
CA PRO A 98 10.76 -10.91 -45.72
C PRO A 98 11.00 -11.67 -47.02
N ARG A 99 9.90 -12.01 -47.72
CA ARG A 99 9.79 -11.94 -49.19
C ARG A 99 8.34 -12.08 -49.63
#